data_AF-A0A2V9UT47-F1
#
_entry.id   AF-A0A2V9UT47-F1
#
_cell.length_a   1.000
_cell.length_b   1.000
_cell.length_c   1.000
_cell.angle_alpha   90.00
_cell.angle_beta   90.00
_cell.angle_gamma   90.00
#
_symmetry.space_group_name_H-M   'P 1'
#
loop_
_entity.id
_entity.type
_entity.pdbx_description
1 polymer ?
#
loop_
_entity_poly.entity_id
_entity_poly.type
_entity_poly.pdbx_seq_one_letter_code
_entity_poly.pdbx_strand_id
1 'polypeptide(L)'
;MTNSLEQERLKTRLESAAKHATDMNLRAVQVSIDIGKEKTQYFEKLALAAGGTIALVVSFVGAHSGRLQPTWLLRSALITLVLAMIAAVYRNWKFPFYMLAVHSRQQYVAQLERERCRRDYIVAFPAVAMESGKMIDVQAYLKDFAEDERTLNNNISDTGKQETSAFKIVKIVDGIALFLMVTGMALLIALARKNF
;
A
#
# COMPACT_ATOMS: atom_id res chain seq x y z
N MET A 1 -11.81 8.29 -49.62
CA MET A 1 -10.38 7.97 -49.47
C MET A 1 -9.76 8.54 -48.18
N THR A 2 -10.57 9.01 -47.22
CA THR A 2 -10.12 9.63 -45.95
C THR A 2 -10.01 8.67 -44.76
N ASN A 3 -10.52 7.43 -44.87
CA ASN A 3 -10.62 6.49 -43.73
C ASN A 3 -9.31 5.83 -43.28
N SER A 4 -8.32 5.61 -44.16
CA SER A 4 -7.11 4.86 -43.78
C SER A 4 -6.20 5.63 -42.82
N LEU A 5 -6.08 6.95 -43.00
CA LEU A 5 -5.21 7.81 -42.20
C LEU A 5 -5.80 8.08 -40.81
N GLU A 6 -7.13 8.15 -40.69
CA GLU A 6 -7.82 8.22 -39.40
C GLU A 6 -7.77 6.89 -38.65
N GLN A 7 -7.91 5.77 -39.37
CA GLN A 7 -7.80 4.43 -38.80
C GLN A 7 -6.39 4.15 -38.26
N GLU A 8 -5.36 4.57 -38.99
CA GLU A 8 -3.97 4.47 -38.55
C GLU A 8 -3.72 5.36 -37.31
N ARG A 9 -4.18 6.61 -37.32
CA ARG A 9 -4.08 7.53 -36.15
C ARG A 9 -4.74 6.96 -34.89
N LEU A 10 -5.92 6.36 -35.02
CA LEU A 10 -6.64 5.79 -33.88
C LEU A 10 -6.01 4.48 -33.41
N LYS A 11 -5.45 3.69 -34.31
CA LYS A 11 -4.62 2.53 -33.94
C LYS A 11 -3.36 2.97 -33.19
N THR A 12 -2.65 4.00 -33.67
CA THR A 12 -1.49 4.55 -32.96
C THR A 12 -1.88 5.14 -31.61
N ARG A 13 -3.04 5.81 -31.49
CA ARG A 13 -3.57 6.28 -30.20
C ARG A 13 -3.88 5.14 -29.26
N LEU A 14 -4.46 4.04 -29.75
CA LEU A 14 -4.80 2.88 -28.94
C LEU A 14 -3.53 2.15 -28.47
N GLU A 15 -2.56 1.95 -29.36
CA GLU A 15 -1.25 1.39 -29.00
C GLU A 15 -0.47 2.31 -28.04
N SER A 16 -0.49 3.62 -28.27
CA SER A 16 0.13 4.61 -27.39
C SER A 16 -0.56 4.67 -26.03
N ALA A 17 -1.88 4.60 -25.97
CA ALA A 17 -2.66 4.59 -24.72
C ALA A 17 -2.42 3.29 -23.96
N ALA A 18 -2.42 2.14 -24.65
CA ALA A 18 -2.10 0.84 -24.05
C ALA A 18 -0.68 0.83 -23.48
N LYS A 19 0.30 1.35 -24.24
CA LYS A 19 1.70 1.46 -23.80
C LYS A 19 1.85 2.45 -22.64
N HIS A 20 1.15 3.58 -22.69
CA HIS A 20 1.15 4.57 -21.61
C HIS A 20 0.53 4.01 -20.32
N ALA A 21 -0.60 3.30 -20.42
CA ALA A 21 -1.22 2.64 -19.29
C ALA A 21 -0.30 1.56 -18.68
N THR A 22 0.38 0.75 -19.50
CA THR A 22 1.36 -0.22 -18.99
C THR A 22 2.56 0.45 -18.32
N ASP A 23 3.12 1.51 -18.93
CA ASP A 23 4.28 2.23 -18.39
C ASP A 23 3.93 2.98 -17.10
N MET A 24 2.77 3.64 -17.04
CA MET A 24 2.28 4.32 -15.85
C MET A 24 2.01 3.32 -14.72
N ASN A 25 1.42 2.17 -15.02
CA ASN A 25 1.17 1.14 -14.03
C ASN A 25 2.49 0.57 -13.50
N LEU A 26 3.45 0.23 -14.38
CA LEU A 26 4.78 -0.22 -13.97
C LEU A 26 5.50 0.81 -13.07
N ARG A 27 5.46 2.10 -13.44
CA ARG A 27 6.05 3.17 -12.63
C ARG A 27 5.34 3.34 -11.29
N ALA A 28 4.01 3.34 -11.27
CA ALA A 28 3.22 3.47 -10.05
C ALA A 28 3.47 2.29 -9.10
N VAL A 29 3.57 1.08 -9.65
CA VAL A 29 3.94 -0.14 -8.93
C VAL A 29 5.33 0.00 -8.32
N GLN A 30 6.32 0.40 -9.12
CA GLN A 30 7.70 0.55 -8.67
C GLN A 30 7.84 1.59 -7.55
N VAL A 31 7.24 2.77 -7.73
CA VAL A 31 7.22 3.83 -6.71
C VAL A 31 6.54 3.35 -5.43
N SER A 32 5.45 2.59 -5.53
CA SER A 32 4.75 2.05 -4.36
C SER A 32 5.61 1.03 -3.62
N ILE A 33 6.35 0.17 -4.34
CA ILE A 33 7.29 -0.79 -3.76
C ILE A 33 8.44 -0.06 -3.05
N ASP A 34 9.02 0.96 -3.67
CA ASP A 34 10.17 1.67 -3.13
C ASP A 34 9.79 2.47 -1.87
N ILE A 35 8.67 3.21 -1.90
CA ILE A 35 8.11 3.87 -0.71
C ILE A 35 7.76 2.83 0.36
N GLY A 36 7.21 1.69 -0.06
CA GLY A 36 6.86 0.59 0.84
C GLY A 36 8.07 0.05 1.60
N LYS A 37 9.19 -0.18 0.90
CA LYS A 37 10.45 -0.63 1.50
C LYS A 37 11.00 0.36 2.51
N GLU A 38 11.05 1.65 2.17
CA GLU A 38 11.55 2.66 3.12
C GLU A 38 10.71 2.71 4.40
N LYS A 39 9.38 2.65 4.24
CA LYS A 39 8.45 2.67 5.37
C LYS A 39 8.52 1.43 6.23
N THR A 40 8.72 0.24 5.67
CA THR A 40 8.87 -0.99 6.47
C THR A 40 10.22 -1.03 7.19
N GLN A 41 11.30 -0.63 6.50
CA GLN A 41 12.64 -0.53 7.08
C GLN A 41 12.69 0.45 8.26
N TYR A 42 11.97 1.57 8.19
CA TYR A 42 11.91 2.52 9.30
C TYR A 42 11.37 1.88 10.59
N PHE A 43 10.24 1.18 10.51
CA PHE A 43 9.63 0.53 11.67
C PHE A 43 10.40 -0.71 12.13
N GLU A 44 11.09 -1.39 11.22
CA GLU A 44 12.02 -2.46 11.57
C GLU A 44 13.18 -1.93 12.41
N LYS A 45 13.82 -0.83 11.97
CA LYS A 45 14.85 -0.14 12.74
C LYS A 45 14.34 0.35 14.09
N LEU A 46 13.10 0.84 14.15
CA LEU A 46 12.46 1.27 15.39
C LEU A 46 12.25 0.09 16.36
N ALA A 47 11.80 -1.06 15.86
CA ALA A 47 11.65 -2.28 16.64
C ALA A 47 13.01 -2.79 17.16
N LEU A 48 14.04 -2.79 16.31
CA LEU A 48 15.41 -3.16 16.68
C LEU A 48 16.00 -2.20 17.73
N ALA A 49 15.75 -0.89 17.58
CA ALA A 49 16.19 0.11 18.55
C ALA A 49 15.50 -0.09 19.92
N ALA A 50 14.19 -0.39 19.93
CA ALA A 50 13.47 -0.71 21.16
C ALA A 50 14.03 -1.98 21.82
N GLY A 51 14.24 -3.06 21.04
CA GLY A 51 14.83 -4.30 21.53
C GLY A 51 16.26 -4.11 22.07
N GLY A 52 17.09 -3.33 21.37
CA GLY A 52 18.43 -2.96 21.82
C GLY A 52 18.41 -2.14 23.11
N THR A 53 17.48 -1.19 23.23
CA THR A 53 17.32 -0.39 24.45
C THR A 53 16.91 -1.26 25.64
N ILE A 54 15.98 -2.20 25.43
CA ILE A 54 15.58 -3.17 26.46
C ILE A 54 16.78 -4.02 26.88
N ALA A 55 17.54 -4.56 25.93
CA ALA A 55 18.72 -5.36 26.22
C ALA A 55 19.76 -4.58 27.04
N LEU A 56 20.06 -3.33 26.65
CA LEU A 56 20.97 -2.45 27.37
C LEU A 56 20.50 -2.19 28.80
N VAL A 57 19.21 -1.89 29.00
CA VAL A 57 18.63 -1.66 30.32
C VAL A 57 18.74 -2.92 31.18
N VAL A 58 18.44 -4.10 30.64
CA VAL A 58 18.54 -5.37 31.36
C VAL A 58 20.00 -5.68 31.75
N SER A 59 20.95 -5.49 30.82
CA SER A 59 22.38 -5.66 31.11
C SER A 59 22.87 -4.67 32.16
N PHE A 60 22.44 -3.40 32.08
CA PHE A 60 22.80 -2.38 33.05
C PHE A 60 22.27 -2.69 34.45
N VAL A 61 20.99 -3.07 34.56
CA VAL A 61 20.37 -3.48 35.82
C VAL A 61 21.09 -4.69 36.43
N GLY A 62 21.52 -5.65 35.60
CA GLY A 62 22.26 -6.82 36.06
C GLY A 62 23.69 -6.51 36.53
N ALA A 63 24.33 -5.47 35.99
CA ALA A 63 25.69 -5.06 36.35
C ALA A 63 25.74 -4.03 37.49
N HIS A 64 24.64 -3.34 37.78
CA HIS A 64 24.62 -2.27 38.79
C HIS A 64 24.55 -2.85 40.21
N SER A 65 25.45 -2.40 41.09
CA SER A 65 25.55 -2.88 42.48
C SER A 65 24.42 -2.38 43.40
N GLY A 66 23.67 -1.35 42.97
CA GLY A 66 22.53 -0.78 43.67
C GLY A 66 21.18 -1.12 43.04
N ARG A 67 20.10 -1.08 43.85
CA ARG A 67 18.73 -1.18 43.31
C ARG A 67 18.32 0.16 42.71
N LEU A 68 18.11 0.21 41.38
CA LEU A 68 17.49 1.35 40.71
C LEU A 68 16.12 1.64 41.34
N GLN A 69 15.96 2.81 41.94
CA GLN A 69 14.68 3.27 42.49
C GLN A 69 14.15 4.47 41.68
N PRO A 70 12.84 4.55 41.41
CA PRO A 70 11.81 3.59 41.79
C PRO A 70 11.60 2.46 40.76
N THR A 71 11.39 1.23 41.26
CA THR A 71 11.28 0.00 40.43
C THR A 71 10.05 -0.04 39.52
N TRP A 72 8.97 0.64 39.89
CA TRP A 72 7.75 0.72 39.07
C TRP A 72 7.98 1.50 37.76
N LEU A 73 8.89 2.48 37.80
CA LEU A 73 9.18 3.35 36.66
C LEU A 73 10.04 2.61 35.63
N LEU A 74 10.96 1.75 36.10
CA LEU A 74 11.69 0.81 35.26
C LEU A 74 10.76 -0.22 34.60
N ARG A 75 9.85 -0.83 35.37
CA ARG A 75 8.90 -1.83 34.85
C ARG A 75 7.96 -1.23 33.80
N SER A 76 7.40 -0.05 34.07
CA SER A 76 6.52 0.63 33.11
C SER A 76 7.26 1.01 31.83
N ALA A 77 8.50 1.53 31.92
CA ALA A 77 9.32 1.82 30.75
C ALA A 77 9.57 0.57 29.88
N LEU A 78 9.96 -0.54 30.50
CA LEU A 78 10.19 -1.80 29.77
C LEU A 78 8.91 -2.32 29.10
N ILE A 79 7.78 -2.32 29.81
CA ILE A 79 6.48 -2.74 29.25
C ILE A 79 6.11 -1.85 28.06
N THR A 80 6.26 -0.52 28.18
CA THR A 80 5.95 0.40 27.07
C THR A 80 6.84 0.19 25.86
N LEU A 81 8.14 -0.09 26.05
CA LEU A 81 9.05 -0.39 24.94
C LEU A 81 8.76 -1.73 24.27
N VAL A 82 8.37 -2.76 25.03
CA VAL A 82 7.92 -4.04 24.47
C VAL A 82 6.64 -3.85 23.65
N LEU A 83 5.67 -3.08 24.16
CA LEU A 83 4.46 -2.76 23.41
C LEU A 83 4.76 -1.95 22.14
N ALA A 84 5.70 -1.00 22.20
CA ALA A 84 6.14 -0.25 21.02
C ALA A 84 6.78 -1.17 19.97
N MET A 85 7.61 -2.12 20.40
CA MET A 85 8.24 -3.12 19.53
C MET A 85 7.18 -4.02 18.87
N ILE A 86 6.22 -4.55 19.65
CA ILE A 86 5.12 -5.38 19.13
C ILE A 86 4.28 -4.59 18.14
N ALA A 87 3.94 -3.33 18.44
CA ALA A 87 3.18 -2.47 17.54
C ALA A 87 3.93 -2.23 16.21
N ALA A 88 5.24 -1.96 16.26
CA ALA A 88 6.07 -1.78 15.08
C ALA A 88 6.17 -3.05 14.22
N VAL A 89 6.28 -4.23 14.83
CA VAL A 89 6.29 -5.52 14.12
C VAL A 89 4.91 -5.81 13.52
N TYR A 90 3.83 -5.62 14.30
CA TYR A 90 2.45 -5.83 13.84
C TYR A 90 2.13 -4.94 12.63
N ARG A 91 2.56 -3.69 12.69
CA ARG A 91 2.47 -2.74 11.57
C ARG A 91 3.15 -3.28 10.32
N ASN A 92 4.39 -3.75 10.44
CA ASN A 92 5.14 -4.32 9.32
C ASN A 92 4.49 -5.59 8.77
N TRP A 93 3.85 -6.41 9.63
CA TRP A 93 3.07 -7.55 9.19
C TRP A 93 1.79 -7.17 8.45
N LYS A 94 1.13 -6.07 8.84
CA LYS A 94 -0.12 -5.59 8.19
C LYS A 94 0.11 -4.79 6.91
N PHE A 95 1.27 -4.15 6.78
CA PHE A 95 1.60 -3.29 5.63
C PHE A 95 1.50 -3.99 4.24
N PRO A 96 1.94 -5.26 4.06
CA PRO A 96 1.76 -5.99 2.80
C PRO A 96 0.30 -6.11 2.35
N PHE A 97 -0.66 -6.24 3.27
CA PHE A 97 -2.08 -6.35 2.91
C PHE A 97 -2.62 -5.05 2.32
N TYR A 98 -2.16 -3.90 2.82
CA TYR A 98 -2.45 -2.60 2.22
C TYR A 98 -1.87 -2.51 0.80
N MET A 99 -0.61 -2.91 0.62
CA MET A 99 0.06 -2.91 -0.68
C MET A 99 -0.65 -3.80 -1.72
N LEU A 100 -1.09 -4.99 -1.31
CA LEU A 100 -1.86 -5.89 -2.17
C LEU A 100 -3.17 -5.25 -2.61
N ALA A 101 -3.90 -4.60 -1.70
CA ALA A 101 -5.15 -3.92 -2.04
C ALA A 101 -4.94 -2.77 -3.05
N VAL A 102 -3.87 -1.97 -2.87
CA VAL A 102 -3.49 -0.90 -3.81
C VAL A 102 -3.17 -1.49 -5.18
N HIS A 103 -2.39 -2.56 -5.25
CA HIS A 103 -2.05 -3.22 -6.51
C HIS A 103 -3.30 -3.77 -7.22
N SER A 104 -4.17 -4.47 -6.51
CA SER A 104 -5.41 -5.00 -7.08
C SER A 104 -6.29 -3.87 -7.63
N ARG A 105 -6.43 -2.77 -6.89
CA ARG A 105 -7.18 -1.59 -7.38
C ARG A 105 -6.56 -0.99 -8.64
N GLN A 106 -5.24 -0.80 -8.67
CA GLN A 106 -4.54 -0.28 -9.85
C GLN A 106 -4.72 -1.19 -11.07
N GLN A 107 -4.69 -2.51 -10.88
CA GLN A 107 -4.96 -3.48 -11.93
C GLN A 107 -6.39 -3.35 -12.48
N TYR A 108 -7.40 -3.26 -11.63
CA TYR A 108 -8.79 -3.07 -12.08
C TYR A 108 -9.01 -1.74 -12.79
N VAL A 109 -8.38 -0.65 -12.32
CA VAL A 109 -8.44 0.66 -12.99
C VAL A 109 -7.80 0.59 -14.38
N ALA A 110 -6.62 -0.04 -14.51
CA ALA A 110 -5.95 -0.21 -15.79
C ALA A 110 -6.75 -1.10 -16.76
N GLN A 111 -7.41 -2.16 -16.26
CA GLN A 111 -8.32 -2.99 -17.05
C GLN A 111 -9.52 -2.18 -17.55
N LEU A 112 -10.14 -1.37 -16.70
CA LEU A 112 -11.26 -0.51 -17.07
C LEU A 112 -10.86 0.51 -18.15
N GLU A 113 -9.69 1.13 -18.02
CA GLU A 113 -9.19 2.09 -19.01
C GLU A 113 -8.90 1.43 -20.36
N ARG A 114 -8.38 0.19 -20.34
CA ARG A 114 -8.17 -0.61 -21.55
C ARG A 114 -9.48 -0.94 -22.25
N GLU A 115 -10.50 -1.39 -21.51
CA GLU A 115 -11.82 -1.69 -22.08
C GLU A 115 -12.49 -0.42 -22.62
N ARG A 116 -12.35 0.73 -21.94
CA ARG A 116 -12.85 2.03 -22.46
C ARG A 116 -12.19 2.43 -23.77
N CYS A 117 -10.87 2.30 -23.86
CA CYS A 117 -10.14 2.54 -25.12
C CYS A 117 -10.60 1.60 -26.23
N ARG A 118 -10.85 0.32 -25.90
CA ARG A 118 -11.35 -0.69 -26.84
C ARG A 118 -12.74 -0.34 -27.36
N ARG A 119 -13.64 0.10 -26.46
CA ARG A 119 -14.97 0.60 -26.82
C ARG A 119 -14.88 1.76 -27.80
N ASP A 120 -14.08 2.77 -27.48
CA ASP A 120 -13.98 3.97 -28.32
C ASP A 120 -13.47 3.64 -29.73
N TYR A 121 -12.62 2.63 -29.87
CA TYR A 121 -12.18 2.12 -31.17
C TYR A 121 -13.28 1.37 -31.94
N ILE A 122 -14.01 0.46 -31.28
CA ILE A 122 -15.09 -0.32 -31.92
C ILE A 122 -16.28 0.56 -32.32
N VAL A 123 -16.56 1.63 -31.56
CA VAL A 123 -17.60 2.60 -31.92
C VAL A 123 -17.17 3.50 -33.08
N ALA A 124 -15.89 3.89 -33.14
CA ALA A 124 -15.37 4.74 -34.21
C ALA A 124 -15.18 4.02 -35.54
N PHE A 125 -14.89 2.71 -35.53
CA PHE A 125 -14.70 1.92 -36.75
C PHE A 125 -15.41 0.57 -36.70
N PRO A 126 -16.03 0.13 -37.81
CA PRO A 126 -16.57 -1.22 -37.92
C PRO A 126 -15.43 -2.23 -37.81
N ALA A 127 -15.28 -2.80 -36.61
CA ALA A 127 -14.27 -3.80 -36.30
C ALA A 127 -14.83 -5.20 -36.60
N VAL A 128 -13.97 -6.09 -37.09
CA VAL A 128 -14.29 -7.49 -37.36
C VAL A 128 -13.79 -8.34 -36.19
N ALA A 129 -14.64 -9.22 -35.67
CA ALA A 129 -14.23 -10.15 -34.62
C ALA A 129 -13.20 -11.14 -35.18
N MET A 130 -12.04 -11.25 -34.53
CA MET A 130 -10.96 -12.15 -34.97
C MET A 130 -11.38 -13.63 -35.04
N GLU A 131 -12.31 -14.05 -34.19
CA GLU A 131 -12.75 -15.45 -34.09
C GLU A 131 -13.80 -15.84 -35.14
N SER A 132 -14.69 -14.92 -35.50
CA SER A 132 -15.83 -15.21 -36.39
C SER A 132 -15.68 -14.64 -37.80
N GLY A 133 -14.75 -13.71 -38.01
CA GLY A 133 -14.60 -12.98 -39.27
C GLY A 133 -15.80 -12.09 -39.62
N LYS A 134 -16.78 -11.96 -38.73
CA LYS A 134 -17.99 -11.13 -38.91
C LYS A 134 -17.79 -9.77 -38.25
N MET A 135 -18.45 -8.74 -38.80
CA MET A 135 -18.49 -7.43 -38.15
C MET A 135 -19.07 -7.57 -36.74
N ILE A 136 -18.43 -6.91 -35.78
CA ILE A 136 -18.91 -6.84 -34.41
C ILE A 136 -20.22 -6.05 -34.42
N ASP A 137 -21.28 -6.63 -33.86
CA ASP A 137 -22.49 -5.88 -33.57
C ASP A 137 -22.20 -4.88 -32.45
N VAL A 138 -22.12 -3.60 -32.82
CA VAL A 138 -21.78 -2.51 -31.92
C VAL A 138 -22.80 -2.39 -30.78
N GLN A 139 -24.07 -2.68 -31.02
CA GLN A 139 -25.12 -2.57 -29.99
C GLN A 139 -25.02 -3.70 -28.96
N ALA A 140 -24.79 -4.94 -29.42
CA ALA A 140 -24.55 -6.08 -28.53
C ALA A 140 -23.27 -5.86 -27.70
N TYR A 141 -22.18 -5.43 -28.34
CA TYR A 141 -20.91 -5.15 -27.65
C TYR A 141 -21.02 -4.04 -26.61
N LEU A 142 -21.76 -2.96 -26.89
CA LEU A 142 -21.97 -1.87 -25.94
C LEU A 142 -22.77 -2.32 -24.71
N LYS A 143 -23.69 -3.27 -24.87
CA LYS A 143 -24.46 -3.84 -23.76
C LYS A 143 -23.57 -4.68 -22.85
N ASP A 144 -22.75 -5.56 -23.43
CA ASP A 144 -21.80 -6.40 -22.69
C ASP A 144 -20.75 -5.52 -21.98
N PHE A 145 -20.21 -4.53 -22.68
CA PHE A 145 -19.29 -3.55 -22.10
C PHE A 145 -19.89 -2.80 -20.91
N ALA A 146 -21.17 -2.43 -20.96
CA ALA A 146 -21.84 -1.75 -19.85
C ALA A 146 -21.99 -2.64 -18.60
N GLU A 147 -22.12 -3.96 -18.78
CA GLU A 147 -22.17 -4.93 -17.69
C GLU A 147 -20.77 -5.16 -17.09
N ASP A 148 -19.75 -5.28 -17.95
CA ASP A 148 -18.34 -5.39 -17.54
C ASP A 148 -17.86 -4.13 -16.81
N GLU A 149 -18.22 -2.94 -17.30
CA GLU A 149 -17.88 -1.66 -16.67
C GLU A 149 -18.51 -1.56 -15.27
N ARG A 150 -19.75 -2.01 -15.09
CA ARG A 150 -20.38 -2.05 -13.76
C ARG A 150 -19.65 -3.00 -12.82
N THR A 151 -19.29 -4.19 -13.29
CA THR A 151 -18.57 -5.19 -12.49
C THR A 151 -17.19 -4.68 -12.08
N LEU A 152 -16.43 -4.10 -13.00
CA LEU A 152 -15.12 -3.50 -12.72
C LEU A 152 -15.24 -2.32 -11.76
N ASN A 153 -16.21 -1.43 -11.94
CA ASN A 153 -16.44 -0.31 -11.01
C ASN A 153 -16.81 -0.79 -9.60
N ASN A 154 -17.62 -1.85 -9.47
CA ASN A 154 -17.93 -2.46 -8.18
C ASN A 154 -16.66 -3.02 -7.52
N ASN A 155 -15.84 -3.76 -8.26
CA ASN A 155 -14.57 -4.30 -7.77
C ASN A 155 -13.58 -3.20 -7.35
N ILE A 156 -13.49 -2.10 -8.12
CA ILE A 156 -12.68 -0.92 -7.77
C ILE A 156 -13.18 -0.28 -6.47
N SER A 157 -14.49 -0.13 -6.31
CA SER A 157 -15.09 0.41 -5.08
C SER A 157 -14.79 -0.47 -3.87
N ASP A 158 -14.97 -1.78 -4.00
CA ASP A 158 -14.79 -2.70 -2.87
C ASP A 158 -13.32 -2.86 -2.47
N THR A 159 -12.41 -2.95 -3.44
CA THR A 159 -10.97 -2.88 -3.17
C THR A 159 -10.55 -1.54 -2.58
N GLY A 160 -11.16 -0.43 -3.02
CA GLY A 160 -10.93 0.90 -2.44
C GLY A 160 -11.35 1.00 -0.96
N LYS A 161 -12.43 0.33 -0.56
CA LYS A 161 -12.82 0.23 0.87
C LYS A 161 -11.80 -0.57 1.67
N GLN A 162 -11.32 -1.68 1.12
CA GLN A 162 -10.29 -2.50 1.76
C GLN A 162 -8.96 -1.75 1.92
N GLU A 163 -8.53 -1.04 0.88
CA GLU A 163 -7.37 -0.15 0.90
C GLU A 163 -7.49 0.89 2.01
N THR A 164 -8.63 1.61 2.05
CA THR A 164 -8.87 2.67 3.03
C THR A 164 -8.89 2.12 4.46
N SER A 165 -9.51 0.95 4.67
CA SER A 165 -9.56 0.29 5.98
C SER A 165 -8.17 -0.15 6.44
N ALA A 166 -7.40 -0.82 5.56
CA ALA A 166 -6.05 -1.26 5.86
C ALA A 166 -5.12 -0.06 6.14
N PHE A 167 -5.24 1.02 5.37
CA PHE A 167 -4.48 2.24 5.58
C PHE A 167 -4.76 2.89 6.93
N LYS A 168 -6.05 2.97 7.32
CA LYS A 168 -6.44 3.50 8.64
C LYS A 168 -5.81 2.68 9.77
N ILE A 169 -5.86 1.35 9.68
CA ILE A 169 -5.25 0.47 10.68
C ILE A 169 -3.75 0.72 10.77
N VAL A 170 -3.03 0.73 9.64
CA VAL A 170 -1.59 1.01 9.60
C VAL A 170 -1.27 2.37 10.22
N LYS A 171 -2.01 3.43 9.87
CA LYS A 171 -1.85 4.78 10.44
C LYS A 171 -2.06 4.85 11.94
N ILE A 172 -3.07 4.16 12.45
CA ILE A 172 -3.35 4.10 13.90
C ILE A 172 -2.20 3.40 14.62
N VAL A 173 -1.76 2.25 14.09
CA VAL A 173 -0.65 1.50 14.69
C VAL A 173 0.67 2.28 14.60
N ASP A 174 0.93 3.00 13.50
CA ASP A 174 2.08 3.91 13.37
C ASP A 174 2.09 4.93 14.51
N GLY A 175 0.95 5.59 14.76
CA GLY A 175 0.81 6.57 15.83
C GLY A 175 1.01 5.97 17.23
N ILE A 176 0.42 4.80 17.48
CA ILE A 176 0.57 4.08 18.75
C ILE A 176 2.03 3.68 18.98
N ALA A 177 2.69 3.11 17.98
CA ALA A 177 4.08 2.68 18.09
C ALA A 177 5.02 3.85 18.41
N LEU A 178 4.86 4.98 17.73
CA LEU A 178 5.64 6.20 17.97
C LEU A 178 5.36 6.78 19.37
N PHE A 179 4.10 6.88 19.76
CA PHE A 179 3.71 7.38 21.08
C PHE A 179 4.28 6.53 22.21
N LEU A 180 4.19 5.20 22.09
CA LEU A 180 4.76 4.27 23.06
C LEU A 180 6.29 4.35 23.12
N MET A 181 6.95 4.52 21.97
CA MET A 181 8.41 4.71 21.92
C MET A 181 8.83 5.97 22.68
N VAL A 182 8.21 7.11 22.38
CA VAL A 182 8.51 8.39 23.04
C VAL A 182 8.23 8.30 24.54
N THR A 183 7.11 7.71 24.93
CA THR A 183 6.74 7.54 26.34
C THR A 183 7.73 6.63 27.06
N GLY A 184 8.10 5.49 26.47
CA GLY A 184 9.08 4.57 27.04
C GLY A 184 10.46 5.21 27.22
N MET A 185 10.92 5.98 26.21
CA MET A 185 12.17 6.73 26.31
C MET A 185 12.10 7.84 27.37
N ALA A 186 11.00 8.58 27.45
CA ALA A 186 10.82 9.62 28.46
C ALA A 186 10.84 9.05 29.89
N LEU A 187 10.23 7.87 30.10
CA LEU A 187 10.29 7.16 31.38
C LEU A 187 11.73 6.74 31.70
N LEU A 188 12.49 6.20 30.74
CA LEU A 188 13.90 5.87 30.98
C LEU A 188 14.75 7.09 31.34
N ILE A 189 14.54 8.23 30.68
CA ILE A 189 15.23 9.49 30.99
C ILE A 189 14.86 9.99 32.40
N ALA A 190 13.59 9.89 32.77
CA ALA A 190 13.13 10.25 34.10
C ALA A 190 13.72 9.33 35.19
N LEU A 191 13.89 8.03 34.89
CA LEU A 191 14.59 7.09 35.75
C LEU A 191 16.05 7.48 35.92
N ALA A 192 16.74 7.78 34.82
CA ALA A 192 18.14 8.17 34.83
C ALA A 192 18.36 9.42 35.70
N ARG A 193 17.57 10.48 35.50
CA ARG A 193 17.62 11.72 36.30
C ARG A 193 17.38 11.54 37.80
N LYS A 194 16.74 10.46 38.22
CA LYS A 194 16.49 10.19 39.65
C LYS A 194 17.59 9.37 40.31
N ASN A 195 18.40 8.66 39.53
CA ASN A 195 19.43 7.75 40.03
C ASN A 195 20.87 8.24 39.77
N PHE A 196 21.04 9.26 38.91
CA PHE A 196 22.30 9.93 38.57
C PHE A 196 22.09 11.44 38.58
#